data_AF-A0A077JE71-F1
#
_entry.id   AF-A0A077JE71-F1
#
_cell.length_a   1.000
_cell.length_b   1.000
_cell.length_c   1.000
_cell.angle_alpha   90.00
_cell.angle_beta   90.00
_cell.angle_gamma   90.00
#
_symmetry.space_group_name_H-M   'P 1'
#
loop_
_entity.id
_entity.type
_entity.pdbx_description
1 polymer ?
#
loop_
_entity_poly.entity_id
_entity_poly.type
_entity_poly.pdbx_seq_one_letter_code
_entity_poly.pdbx_strand_id
1 'polypeptide(L)'
;MAKSRTIHICSACGAESSQWFGKCSSCGVYGTLEEQVINPNSNLSGGILRGGWQSNIRLQNTSAIPPQPRISIPFSEITQEEQFRFPSGYEELDRVLGGGVVPGSLVLIGGDPGIGKSTLLLQTANQLSQRLPRILYVSAEESGQQVKLRASRLGVKETTTTTDVNSNAQELKNSKSANSETNKTHSNLYILSETDLEEILRELESLKPQVAVIDSIQTLYFAALTSAPGSVAQVRECTSALMQVAKRENITLLIVGHVTKEGTIAGPRVLEHLVDTVLYFEGDRYASHRLLRSVKNRFGATHEIGIFEMAEHGLIEVTNPSELFLGSRDEFAPGTATVVACEGTRPLVVELQALVSPTSYSSPRRSTTGVDYSRLQQILAVLEKRVGIPLSKLDAYVASVGGLGVEEPAADLGVAIAVVASFRDRVVDPRTVLIGEVGLGGQVRLVSQMELRLKEAAKLGFKRAIVPKGQTFADDIGLEIIAINKVIDAISVAIPAQY
;
A
#
# COMPACT_ATOMS: atom_id res chain seq x y z
N MET A 1 -32.87 -38.40 -5.96
CA MET A 1 -33.06 -36.97 -5.61
C MET A 1 -32.08 -36.65 -4.51
N ALA A 2 -31.06 -35.82 -4.79
CA ALA A 2 -30.10 -35.41 -3.78
C ALA A 2 -30.76 -34.41 -2.81
N LYS A 3 -30.65 -34.67 -1.50
CA LYS A 3 -31.26 -33.83 -0.46
C LYS A 3 -30.49 -32.53 -0.31
N SER A 4 -31.19 -31.39 -0.27
CA SER A 4 -30.62 -30.08 0.06
C SER A 4 -29.86 -30.15 1.39
N ARG A 5 -28.66 -29.58 1.41
CA ARG A 5 -27.81 -29.53 2.61
C ARG A 5 -27.67 -28.08 3.03
N THR A 6 -28.03 -27.80 4.27
CA THR A 6 -27.87 -26.49 4.89
C THR A 6 -26.41 -26.33 5.34
N ILE A 7 -25.79 -25.20 5.00
CA ILE A 7 -24.46 -24.79 5.48
C ILE A 7 -24.60 -23.38 6.06
N HIS A 8 -23.85 -23.09 7.12
CA HIS A 8 -23.81 -21.78 7.75
C HIS A 8 -22.50 -21.07 7.39
N ILE A 9 -22.59 -19.87 6.83
CA ILE A 9 -21.43 -19.08 6.41
C ILE A 9 -21.30 -17.86 7.31
N CYS A 10 -20.11 -17.63 7.86
CA CYS A 10 -19.87 -16.46 8.68
C CYS A 10 -19.80 -15.17 7.84
N SER A 11 -20.68 -14.21 8.04
CA SER A 11 -20.69 -12.88 7.42
C SER A 11 -19.46 -12.02 7.75
N ALA A 12 -18.74 -12.33 8.83
CA ALA A 12 -17.54 -11.60 9.23
C ALA A 12 -16.23 -12.15 8.65
N CYS A 13 -16.13 -13.46 8.37
CA CYS A 13 -14.87 -14.07 7.89
C CYS A 13 -15.02 -15.09 6.75
N GLY A 14 -16.26 -15.40 6.33
CA GLY A 14 -16.55 -16.35 5.25
C GLY A 14 -16.36 -17.82 5.60
N ALA A 15 -16.05 -18.17 6.86
CA ALA A 15 -15.88 -19.57 7.27
C ALA A 15 -17.19 -20.35 7.22
N GLU A 16 -17.14 -21.56 6.66
CA GLU A 16 -18.26 -22.48 6.51
C GLU A 16 -18.36 -23.45 7.70
N SER A 17 -19.57 -23.67 8.21
CA SER A 17 -19.87 -24.66 9.24
C SER A 17 -21.12 -25.46 8.87
N SER A 18 -21.09 -26.77 9.11
CA SER A 18 -22.24 -27.65 8.90
C SER A 18 -23.27 -27.59 10.03
N GLN A 19 -22.96 -26.92 11.14
CA GLN A 19 -23.82 -26.77 12.31
C GLN A 19 -23.79 -25.34 12.84
N TRP A 20 -24.94 -24.86 13.34
CA TRP A 20 -25.07 -23.54 13.94
C TRP A 20 -24.63 -23.57 15.41
N PHE A 21 -23.51 -22.93 15.71
CA PHE A 21 -23.01 -22.79 17.09
C PHE A 21 -23.22 -21.39 17.68
N GLY A 22 -23.90 -20.49 16.97
CA GLY A 22 -24.09 -19.09 17.37
C GLY A 22 -22.81 -18.23 17.37
N LYS A 23 -21.63 -18.86 17.34
CA LYS A 23 -20.29 -18.26 17.27
C LYS A 23 -19.52 -18.87 16.11
N CYS A 24 -18.88 -18.05 15.29
CA CYS A 24 -18.01 -18.55 14.24
C CYS A 24 -16.77 -19.25 14.84
N SER A 25 -16.49 -20.47 14.40
CA SER A 25 -15.33 -21.27 14.84
C SER A 25 -13.98 -20.71 14.38
N SER A 26 -13.96 -19.89 13.32
CA SER A 26 -12.74 -19.31 12.76
C SER A 26 -12.42 -17.93 13.35
N CYS A 27 -13.37 -16.99 13.35
CA CYS A 27 -13.14 -15.62 13.84
C CYS A 27 -13.63 -15.36 15.26
N GLY A 28 -14.38 -16.29 15.87
CA GLY A 28 -14.86 -16.16 17.24
C GLY A 28 -15.97 -15.14 17.48
N VAL A 29 -16.51 -14.52 16.43
CA VAL A 29 -17.57 -13.51 16.52
C VAL A 29 -18.95 -14.18 16.62
N TYR A 30 -19.79 -13.69 17.53
CA TYR A 30 -21.17 -14.18 17.72
C TYR A 30 -22.13 -13.55 16.70
N GLY A 31 -23.19 -14.28 16.34
CA GLY A 31 -24.29 -13.75 15.51
C GLY A 31 -23.93 -13.46 14.05
N THR A 32 -22.78 -13.95 13.58
CA THR A 32 -22.30 -13.72 12.21
C THR A 32 -22.55 -14.91 11.29
N LEU A 33 -22.99 -16.07 11.80
CA LEU A 33 -23.33 -17.19 10.93
C LEU A 33 -24.66 -16.88 10.22
N GLU A 34 -24.72 -17.04 8.92
CA GLU A 34 -25.95 -16.92 8.13
C GLU A 34 -26.25 -18.27 7.47
N GLU A 35 -27.52 -18.67 7.48
CA GLU A 35 -27.96 -19.94 6.90
C GLU A 35 -28.06 -19.83 5.38
N GLN A 36 -27.33 -20.69 4.66
CA GLN A 36 -27.47 -20.86 3.22
C GLN A 36 -27.89 -22.30 2.90
N VAL A 37 -28.97 -22.43 2.14
CA VAL A 37 -29.47 -23.73 1.67
C VAL A 37 -28.80 -24.04 0.34
N ILE A 38 -27.90 -25.03 0.34
CA ILE A 38 -27.28 -25.51 -0.89
C ILE A 38 -28.19 -26.58 -1.48
N ASN A 39 -28.80 -26.25 -2.62
CA ASN A 39 -29.52 -27.23 -3.44
C ASN A 39 -28.50 -28.07 -4.22
N PRO A 40 -28.52 -29.41 -4.16
CA PRO A 40 -27.47 -30.22 -4.78
C PRO A 40 -27.70 -30.40 -6.28
N ASN A 41 -28.60 -29.62 -6.89
CA ASN A 41 -28.78 -29.55 -8.33
C ASN A 41 -28.06 -28.32 -8.90
N SER A 42 -26.77 -28.21 -8.61
CA SER A 42 -25.79 -27.65 -9.52
C SER A 42 -24.67 -28.69 -9.66
N ASN A 43 -24.92 -29.69 -10.51
CA ASN A 43 -23.88 -30.61 -10.93
C ASN A 43 -22.78 -29.81 -11.65
N LEU A 44 -21.73 -29.44 -10.90
CA LEU A 44 -20.50 -28.82 -11.40
C LEU A 44 -19.32 -29.80 -11.39
N SER A 45 -19.60 -31.10 -11.54
CA SER A 45 -18.56 -32.09 -11.74
C SER A 45 -19.05 -33.22 -12.65
N GLY A 46 -18.59 -33.20 -13.90
CA GLY A 46 -18.68 -34.32 -14.84
C GLY A 46 -19.47 -34.03 -16.12
N GLY A 47 -18.80 -33.45 -17.12
CA GLY A 47 -19.21 -33.52 -18.53
C GLY A 47 -20.21 -32.48 -19.01
N ILE A 48 -19.74 -31.26 -19.28
CA ILE A 48 -20.44 -30.34 -20.19
C ILE A 48 -20.06 -30.75 -21.62
N LEU A 49 -20.75 -31.77 -22.15
CA LEU A 49 -20.92 -31.94 -23.58
C LEU A 49 -22.21 -31.20 -23.99
N ARG A 50 -22.00 -30.17 -24.82
CA ARG A 50 -22.85 -29.72 -25.94
C ARG A 50 -24.34 -29.42 -25.67
N GLY A 51 -24.67 -28.13 -25.74
CA GLY A 51 -26.00 -27.58 -26.05
C GLY A 51 -26.20 -26.26 -25.33
N GLY A 52 -25.81 -25.11 -25.89
CA GLY A 52 -26.52 -24.48 -27.00
C GLY A 52 -26.19 -22.99 -27.02
N TRP A 53 -24.97 -22.65 -27.43
CA TRP A 53 -24.59 -21.29 -27.81
C TRP A 53 -24.27 -21.35 -29.30
N GLN A 54 -25.32 -21.29 -30.12
CA GLN A 54 -25.23 -20.98 -31.54
C GLN A 54 -25.95 -19.65 -31.75
N SER A 55 -25.23 -18.56 -31.51
CA SER A 55 -25.44 -17.32 -32.25
C SER A 55 -24.50 -17.35 -33.45
N ASN A 56 -25.10 -17.25 -34.65
CA ASN A 56 -24.44 -17.26 -35.94
C ASN A 56 -23.45 -16.09 -36.07
N ILE A 57 -22.17 -16.32 -35.76
CA ILE A 57 -21.08 -15.48 -36.27
C ILE A 57 -20.10 -16.40 -37.00
N ARG A 58 -20.25 -16.45 -38.32
CA ARG A 58 -19.21 -16.91 -39.24
C ARG A 58 -18.06 -15.92 -39.16
N LEU A 59 -16.99 -16.23 -38.44
CA LEU A 59 -15.70 -15.57 -38.59
C LEU A 59 -14.57 -16.60 -38.69
N GLN A 60 -13.69 -16.32 -39.63
CA GLN A 60 -12.71 -17.19 -40.24
C GLN A 60 -11.56 -17.53 -39.29
N ASN A 61 -10.94 -18.69 -39.57
CA ASN A 61 -9.67 -19.19 -39.05
C ASN A 61 -8.72 -18.11 -38.53
N THR A 62 -8.58 -18.02 -37.22
CA THR A 62 -7.30 -17.70 -36.59
C THR A 62 -6.99 -18.80 -35.59
N SER A 63 -5.81 -19.39 -35.73
CA SER A 63 -5.30 -20.49 -34.92
C SER A 63 -5.10 -20.05 -33.47
N ALA A 64 -6.17 -20.13 -32.68
CA ALA A 64 -6.10 -20.01 -31.23
C ALA A 64 -5.44 -21.29 -30.69
N ILE A 65 -4.26 -21.14 -30.08
CA ILE A 65 -3.60 -22.21 -29.33
C ILE A 65 -4.57 -22.65 -28.22
N PRO A 66 -4.97 -23.94 -28.15
CA PRO A 66 -5.86 -24.39 -27.09
C PRO A 66 -5.14 -24.21 -25.74
N PRO A 67 -5.83 -23.72 -24.70
CA PRO A 67 -5.23 -23.56 -23.37
C PRO A 67 -4.77 -24.94 -22.88
N GLN A 68 -3.46 -25.17 -22.88
CA GLN A 68 -2.90 -26.42 -22.39
C GLN A 68 -2.94 -26.41 -20.85
N PRO A 69 -3.46 -27.47 -20.21
CA PRO A 69 -3.32 -27.61 -18.76
C PRO A 69 -1.83 -27.58 -18.41
N ARG A 70 -1.44 -26.78 -17.42
CA ARG A 70 -0.06 -26.75 -16.94
C ARG A 70 0.30 -28.14 -16.41
N ILE A 71 1.06 -28.91 -17.19
CA ILE A 71 1.61 -30.19 -16.77
C ILE A 71 2.64 -29.90 -15.67
N SER A 72 2.67 -30.72 -14.63
CA SER A 72 3.71 -30.62 -13.60
C SER A 72 5.07 -30.87 -14.22
N ILE A 73 5.96 -29.89 -14.13
CA ILE A 73 7.38 -30.01 -14.50
C ILE A 73 8.23 -30.19 -13.23
N PRO A 74 9.30 -30.99 -13.26
CA PRO A 74 10.21 -31.12 -12.13
C PRO A 74 10.88 -29.77 -11.85
N PHE A 75 11.21 -29.51 -10.58
CA PHE A 75 11.77 -28.22 -10.14
C PHE A 75 13.03 -27.81 -10.93
N SER A 76 13.85 -28.78 -11.35
CA SER A 76 15.05 -28.57 -12.17
C SER A 76 14.78 -28.01 -13.57
N GLU A 77 13.56 -28.15 -14.08
CA GLU A 77 13.15 -27.68 -15.41
C GLU A 77 12.43 -26.33 -15.35
N ILE A 78 12.22 -25.78 -14.14
CA ILE A 78 11.64 -24.45 -13.95
C ILE A 78 12.73 -23.41 -14.22
N THR A 79 12.63 -22.71 -15.34
CA THR A 79 13.52 -21.59 -15.66
C THR A 79 13.26 -20.42 -14.72
N GLN A 80 14.34 -19.81 -14.21
CA GLN A 80 14.26 -18.51 -13.53
C GLN A 80 14.17 -17.42 -14.60
N GLU A 81 13.01 -17.27 -15.22
CA GLU A 81 12.76 -16.13 -16.11
C GLU A 81 12.41 -14.90 -15.25
N GLU A 82 13.21 -13.85 -15.38
CA GLU A 82 12.83 -12.52 -14.88
C GLU A 82 11.54 -12.10 -15.58
N GLN A 83 10.44 -12.07 -14.82
CA GLN A 83 9.14 -11.67 -15.36
C GLN A 83 9.25 -10.23 -15.88
N PHE A 84 8.93 -10.03 -17.16
CA PHE A 84 8.78 -8.70 -17.73
C PHE A 84 7.72 -7.91 -16.94
N ARG A 85 8.04 -6.70 -16.48
CA ARG A 85 7.11 -5.85 -15.73
C ARG A 85 6.75 -4.60 -16.53
N PHE A 86 5.49 -4.18 -16.43
CA PHE A 86 5.09 -2.88 -16.97
C PHE A 86 5.42 -1.79 -15.94
N PRO A 87 6.22 -0.78 -16.30
CA PRO A 87 6.42 0.37 -15.43
C PRO A 87 5.09 1.13 -15.32
N SER A 88 4.61 1.35 -14.09
CA SER A 88 3.33 2.05 -13.87
C SER A 88 3.40 3.53 -14.24
N GLY A 89 4.61 4.09 -14.35
CA GLY A 89 4.87 5.53 -14.49
C GLY A 89 5.00 6.26 -13.15
N TYR A 90 4.95 5.52 -12.05
CA TYR A 90 5.03 5.99 -10.68
C TYR A 90 6.08 5.14 -9.93
N GLU A 91 7.21 5.74 -9.54
CA GLU A 91 8.34 5.03 -8.91
C GLU A 91 7.98 4.41 -7.55
N GLU A 92 7.18 5.10 -6.75
CA GLU A 92 6.71 4.67 -5.44
C GLU A 92 5.70 3.52 -5.58
N LEU A 93 4.83 3.56 -6.59
CA LEU A 93 3.93 2.45 -6.89
C LEU A 93 4.71 1.23 -7.40
N ASP A 94 5.67 1.44 -8.31
CA ASP A 94 6.51 0.38 -8.84
C ASP A 94 7.34 -0.29 -7.73
N ARG A 95 7.89 0.50 -6.79
CA ARG A 95 8.58 -0.01 -5.60
C ARG A 95 7.68 -0.92 -4.77
N VAL A 96 6.48 -0.47 -4.44
CA VAL A 96 5.51 -1.24 -3.63
C VAL A 96 5.09 -2.54 -4.32
N LEU A 97 5.00 -2.54 -5.65
CA LEU A 97 4.72 -3.73 -6.47
C LEU A 97 5.95 -4.64 -6.67
N GLY A 98 7.15 -4.24 -6.24
CA GLY A 98 8.39 -5.00 -6.38
C GLY A 98 9.10 -4.80 -7.73
N GLY A 99 9.04 -3.58 -8.28
CA GLY A 99 9.67 -3.19 -9.55
C GLY A 99 8.69 -2.95 -10.70
N GLY A 100 7.38 -2.88 -10.44
CA GLY A 100 6.36 -2.59 -11.45
C GLY A 100 5.23 -3.62 -11.56
N VAL A 101 4.28 -3.34 -12.45
CA VAL A 101 3.06 -4.12 -12.64
C VAL A 101 3.37 -5.45 -13.33
N VAL A 102 3.05 -6.57 -12.68
CA VAL A 102 3.35 -7.92 -13.17
C VAL A 102 2.25 -8.40 -14.14
N PRO A 103 2.57 -8.89 -15.34
CA PRO A 103 1.63 -9.49 -16.29
C PRO A 103 0.86 -10.68 -15.69
N GLY A 104 -0.45 -10.76 -15.96
CA GLY A 104 -1.28 -11.88 -15.50
C GLY A 104 -1.41 -11.98 -13.97
N SER A 105 -1.11 -10.90 -13.24
CA SER A 105 -1.22 -10.84 -11.78
C SER A 105 -2.54 -10.22 -11.33
N LEU A 106 -2.92 -10.49 -10.09
CA LEU A 106 -4.08 -9.90 -9.44
C LEU A 106 -3.62 -9.06 -8.24
N VAL A 107 -3.82 -7.75 -8.32
CA VAL A 107 -3.43 -6.77 -7.28
C VAL A 107 -4.70 -6.18 -6.66
N LEU A 108 -4.82 -6.27 -5.33
CA LEU A 108 -5.87 -5.61 -4.56
C LEU A 108 -5.35 -4.33 -3.92
N ILE A 109 -6.09 -3.24 -4.04
CA ILE A 109 -5.82 -1.97 -3.36
C ILE A 109 -6.95 -1.70 -2.37
N GLY A 110 -6.63 -1.92 -1.10
CA GLY A 110 -7.47 -1.64 0.06
C GLY A 110 -7.31 -0.20 0.56
N GLY A 111 -8.29 0.31 1.31
CA GLY A 111 -8.15 1.57 2.04
C GLY A 111 -9.48 2.28 2.28
N ASP A 112 -9.44 3.30 3.13
CA ASP A 112 -10.61 4.08 3.52
C ASP A 112 -11.28 4.77 2.31
N PRO A 113 -12.61 4.94 2.31
CA PRO A 113 -13.28 5.78 1.31
C PRO A 113 -12.69 7.19 1.27
N GLY A 114 -12.46 7.74 0.07
CA GLY A 114 -11.88 9.08 -0.10
C GLY A 114 -10.35 9.17 0.04
N ILE A 115 -9.64 8.06 0.34
CA ILE A 115 -8.17 8.07 0.38
C ILE A 115 -7.52 8.22 -1.01
N GLY A 116 -8.28 8.14 -2.10
CA GLY A 116 -7.77 8.38 -3.46
C GLY A 116 -7.38 7.13 -4.23
N LYS A 117 -7.90 5.95 -3.86
CA LYS A 117 -7.68 4.67 -4.60
C LYS A 117 -8.02 4.78 -6.09
N SER A 118 -9.22 5.25 -6.42
CA SER A 118 -9.66 5.51 -7.79
C SER A 118 -8.77 6.52 -8.51
N THR A 119 -8.30 7.56 -7.78
CA THR A 119 -7.39 8.57 -8.35
C THR A 119 -6.05 7.93 -8.73
N LEU A 120 -5.45 7.15 -7.83
CA LEU A 120 -4.19 6.43 -8.08
C LEU A 120 -4.31 5.49 -9.28
N LEU A 121 -5.37 4.69 -9.34
CA LEU A 121 -5.56 3.73 -10.42
C LEU A 121 -5.91 4.38 -11.75
N LEU A 122 -6.69 5.45 -11.77
CA LEU A 122 -6.99 6.20 -13.00
C LEU A 122 -5.73 6.87 -13.55
N GLN A 123 -4.90 7.45 -12.68
CA GLN A 123 -3.59 8.00 -13.05
C GLN A 123 -2.67 6.91 -13.61
N THR A 124 -2.61 5.76 -12.93
CA THR A 124 -1.81 4.61 -13.38
C THR A 124 -2.30 4.06 -14.72
N ALA A 125 -3.62 3.90 -14.90
CA ALA A 125 -4.22 3.42 -16.15
C ALA A 125 -3.93 4.37 -17.31
N ASN A 126 -3.97 5.68 -17.08
CA ASN A 126 -3.57 6.68 -18.07
C ASN A 126 -2.10 6.52 -18.49
N GLN A 127 -1.17 6.42 -17.52
CA GLN A 127 0.26 6.24 -17.79
C GLN A 127 0.55 4.93 -18.54
N LEU A 128 -0.15 3.85 -18.17
CA LEU A 128 -0.04 2.57 -18.85
C LEU A 128 -0.59 2.64 -20.28
N SER A 129 -1.70 3.35 -20.52
CA SER A 129 -2.31 3.48 -21.85
C SER A 129 -1.40 4.16 -22.88
N GLN A 130 -0.43 4.96 -22.44
CA GLN A 130 0.55 5.58 -23.33
C GLN A 130 1.58 4.56 -23.86
N ARG A 131 1.77 3.45 -23.16
CA ARG A 131 2.79 2.43 -23.47
C ARG A 131 2.19 1.11 -23.95
N LEU A 132 0.94 0.83 -23.55
CA LEU A 132 0.25 -0.42 -23.79
C LEU A 132 -0.93 -0.19 -24.74
N PRO A 133 -1.15 -1.06 -25.75
CA PRO A 133 -2.21 -0.89 -26.74
C PRO A 133 -3.63 -0.89 -26.17
N ARG A 134 -3.92 -1.64 -25.10
CA ARG A 134 -5.28 -1.76 -24.57
C ARG A 134 -5.31 -1.84 -23.05
N ILE A 135 -5.92 -0.84 -22.44
CA ILE A 135 -6.20 -0.75 -21.00
C ILE A 135 -7.70 -0.58 -20.80
N LEU A 136 -8.29 -1.38 -19.92
CA LEU A 136 -9.71 -1.27 -19.57
C LEU A 136 -9.86 -0.70 -18.16
N TYR A 137 -10.65 0.35 -18.00
CA TYR A 137 -11.06 0.88 -16.71
C TYR A 137 -12.55 0.61 -16.53
N VAL A 138 -12.88 -0.33 -15.65
CA VAL A 138 -14.27 -0.65 -15.27
C VAL A 138 -14.63 0.18 -14.04
N SER A 139 -15.55 1.11 -14.21
CA SER A 139 -16.11 1.93 -13.14
C SER A 139 -17.49 1.42 -12.77
N ALA A 140 -17.60 0.81 -11.61
CA ALA A 140 -18.86 0.31 -11.06
C ALA A 140 -19.49 1.31 -10.05
N GLU A 141 -18.73 2.33 -9.63
CA GLU A 141 -19.22 3.40 -8.72
C GLU A 141 -19.59 4.71 -9.44
N GLU A 142 -18.85 5.09 -10.48
CA GLU A 142 -19.00 6.38 -11.17
C GLU A 142 -19.46 6.20 -12.62
N SER A 143 -20.23 7.18 -13.12
CA SER A 143 -20.59 7.22 -14.54
C SER A 143 -19.40 7.59 -15.42
N GLY A 144 -19.42 7.17 -16.68
CA GLY A 144 -18.33 7.47 -17.62
C GLY A 144 -18.07 8.98 -17.78
N GLN A 145 -19.11 9.82 -17.65
CA GLN A 145 -18.94 11.28 -17.64
C GLN A 145 -18.20 11.79 -16.40
N GLN A 146 -18.50 11.23 -15.22
CA GLN A 146 -17.80 11.58 -13.98
C GLN A 146 -16.33 11.17 -14.03
N VAL A 147 -16.05 9.95 -14.49
CA VAL A 147 -14.68 9.48 -14.72
C VAL A 147 -13.94 10.38 -15.71
N LYS A 148 -14.59 10.77 -16.83
CA LYS A 148 -14.00 11.68 -17.81
C LYS A 148 -13.67 13.05 -17.19
N LEU A 149 -14.54 13.63 -16.37
CA LEU A 149 -14.27 14.90 -15.69
C LEU A 149 -13.06 14.81 -14.75
N ARG A 150 -12.91 13.70 -14.01
CA ARG A 150 -11.75 13.46 -13.15
C ARG A 150 -10.49 13.26 -13.99
N ALA A 151 -10.54 12.39 -14.99
CA ALA A 151 -9.45 12.12 -15.91
C ALA A 151 -8.91 13.41 -16.56
N SER A 152 -9.78 14.31 -17.01
CA SER A 152 -9.37 15.60 -17.58
C SER A 152 -8.57 16.46 -16.60
N ARG A 153 -8.92 16.46 -15.31
CA ARG A 153 -8.17 17.20 -14.27
C ARG A 153 -6.82 16.57 -13.97
N LEU A 154 -6.73 15.24 -14.07
CA LEU A 154 -5.51 14.45 -13.87
C LEU A 154 -4.56 14.50 -15.09
N GLY A 155 -4.87 15.30 -16.11
CA GLY A 155 -4.03 15.46 -17.29
C GLY A 155 -4.08 14.28 -18.26
N VAL A 156 -5.16 13.49 -18.26
CA VAL A 156 -5.42 12.46 -19.28
C VAL A 156 -5.64 13.17 -20.63
N LYS A 157 -4.60 13.21 -21.48
CA LYS A 157 -4.66 13.84 -22.79
C LYS A 157 -5.28 12.88 -23.81
N GLU A 158 -6.24 13.35 -24.60
CA GLU A 158 -6.61 12.68 -25.85
C GLU A 158 -5.39 12.78 -26.78
N THR A 159 -4.74 11.65 -27.08
CA THR A 159 -3.50 11.61 -27.88
C THR A 159 -3.77 12.15 -29.29
N THR A 160 -3.48 13.43 -29.50
CA THR A 160 -3.49 14.06 -30.82
C THR A 160 -2.06 14.03 -31.33
N THR A 161 -1.72 13.04 -32.14
CA THR A 161 -0.45 13.02 -32.88
C THR A 161 -0.52 14.11 -33.94
N THR A 162 0.09 15.27 -33.69
CA THR A 162 0.50 16.18 -34.76
C THR A 162 1.65 15.51 -35.49
N THR A 163 1.35 14.86 -36.60
CA THR A 163 2.36 14.53 -37.61
C THR A 163 2.91 15.84 -38.15
N ASP A 164 4.10 16.22 -37.68
CA ASP A 164 4.91 17.27 -38.29
C ASP A 164 5.36 16.78 -39.68
N VAL A 165 4.55 17.07 -40.70
CA VAL A 165 5.00 16.98 -42.08
C VAL A 165 5.83 18.24 -42.35
N ASN A 166 7.15 18.07 -42.36
CA ASN A 166 8.09 19.08 -42.85
C ASN A 166 7.65 19.63 -44.23
N SER A 167 7.54 20.95 -44.36
CA SER A 167 8.09 21.67 -45.51
C SER A 167 8.07 23.19 -45.31
N ASN A 168 9.26 23.79 -45.48
CA ASN A 168 9.39 25.19 -45.85
C ASN A 168 8.65 25.43 -47.18
N ALA A 169 7.67 26.32 -47.20
CA ALA A 169 7.30 27.12 -48.37
C ALA A 169 6.48 28.33 -47.92
N GLN A 170 6.97 29.51 -48.27
CA GLN A 170 6.22 30.76 -48.19
C GLN A 170 4.97 30.70 -49.09
N GLU A 171 3.98 31.47 -48.67
CA GLU A 171 3.13 32.33 -49.52
C GLU A 171 1.71 31.86 -49.94
N LEU A 172 0.79 32.83 -49.79
CA LEU A 172 -0.51 33.05 -50.48
C LEU A 172 -1.84 32.42 -49.98
N LYS A 173 -2.60 33.32 -49.34
CA LYS A 173 -4.06 33.58 -49.34
C LYS A 173 -4.99 32.68 -50.20
N ASN A 174 -6.13 32.38 -49.56
CA ASN A 174 -7.49 32.19 -50.09
C ASN A 174 -7.80 30.96 -50.98
N SER A 175 -8.49 29.97 -50.40
CA SER A 175 -9.77 29.48 -50.93
C SER A 175 -10.38 28.36 -50.06
N LYS A 176 -11.62 28.61 -49.63
CA LYS A 176 -12.78 27.70 -49.48
C LYS A 176 -12.55 26.17 -49.38
N SER A 177 -13.14 25.63 -48.32
CA SER A 177 -13.80 24.31 -48.25
C SER A 177 -12.95 23.09 -48.58
N ALA A 178 -12.39 22.49 -47.54
CA ALA A 178 -12.06 21.07 -47.51
C ALA A 178 -12.25 20.58 -46.08
N ASN A 179 -13.08 19.54 -45.91
CA ASN A 179 -13.27 18.84 -44.65
C ASN A 179 -11.91 18.41 -44.09
N SER A 180 -11.47 19.01 -42.98
CA SER A 180 -10.40 18.42 -42.18
C SER A 180 -11.02 17.27 -41.40
N GLU A 181 -11.02 16.08 -41.99
CA GLU A 181 -11.21 14.83 -41.25
C GLU A 181 -10.12 14.77 -40.19
N THR A 182 -10.51 15.13 -38.96
CA THR A 182 -9.70 14.90 -37.78
C THR A 182 -9.65 13.39 -37.58
N ASN A 183 -8.54 12.78 -38.01
CA ASN A 183 -8.22 11.40 -37.64
C ASN A 183 -8.08 11.36 -36.11
N LYS A 184 -9.20 11.07 -35.42
CA LYS A 184 -9.22 10.78 -33.99
C LYS A 184 -8.43 9.49 -33.78
N THR A 185 -7.16 9.61 -33.44
CA THR A 185 -6.40 8.51 -32.84
C THR A 185 -7.10 8.13 -31.54
N HIS A 186 -7.70 6.94 -31.52
CA HIS A 186 -8.40 6.42 -30.35
C HIS A 186 -7.40 6.29 -29.19
N SER A 187 -7.78 6.78 -28.01
CA SER A 187 -7.01 6.55 -26.79
C SER A 187 -6.99 5.06 -26.46
N ASN A 188 -5.83 4.52 -26.11
CA ASN A 188 -5.67 3.12 -25.69
C ASN A 188 -6.33 2.79 -24.33
N LEU A 189 -6.91 3.80 -23.67
CA LEU A 189 -7.68 3.69 -22.44
C LEU A 189 -9.18 3.60 -22.78
N TYR A 190 -9.77 2.45 -22.47
CA TYR A 190 -11.19 2.16 -22.62
C TYR A 190 -11.87 2.28 -21.26
N ILE A 191 -13.06 2.90 -21.21
CA ILE A 191 -13.83 3.07 -19.98
C ILE A 191 -15.14 2.30 -20.14
N LEU A 192 -15.43 1.41 -19.20
CA LEU A 192 -16.69 0.68 -19.10
C LEU A 192 -17.37 1.06 -17.78
N SER A 193 -18.57 1.64 -17.86
CA SER A 193 -19.39 1.89 -16.67
C SER A 193 -20.43 0.79 -16.54
N GLU A 194 -20.10 -0.24 -15.78
CA GLU A 194 -20.93 -1.44 -15.66
C GLU A 194 -20.79 -2.08 -14.26
N THR A 195 -21.86 -2.68 -13.77
CA THR A 195 -21.88 -3.36 -12.46
C THR A 195 -22.16 -4.86 -12.58
N ASP A 196 -22.75 -5.31 -13.69
CA ASP A 196 -22.99 -6.72 -13.95
C ASP A 196 -21.67 -7.45 -14.27
N LEU A 197 -21.33 -8.44 -13.45
CA LEU A 197 -20.10 -9.20 -13.62
C LEU A 197 -20.04 -9.95 -14.96
N GLU A 198 -21.16 -10.48 -15.45
CA GLU A 198 -21.15 -11.28 -16.68
C GLU A 198 -20.76 -10.42 -17.89
N GLU A 199 -21.25 -9.19 -17.97
CA GLU A 199 -20.88 -8.29 -19.06
C GLU A 199 -19.44 -7.79 -18.95
N ILE A 200 -18.95 -7.57 -17.73
CA ILE A 200 -17.53 -7.26 -17.51
C ILE A 200 -16.64 -8.41 -17.99
N LEU A 201 -17.00 -9.67 -17.68
CA LEU A 201 -16.23 -10.84 -18.11
C LEU A 201 -16.25 -10.99 -19.64
N ARG A 202 -17.39 -10.76 -20.30
CA ARG A 202 -17.48 -10.78 -21.77
C ARG A 202 -16.61 -9.71 -22.40
N GLU A 203 -16.59 -8.50 -21.83
CA GLU A 203 -15.74 -7.42 -22.33
C GLU A 203 -14.25 -7.75 -22.15
N LEU A 204 -13.84 -8.35 -21.01
CA LEU A 204 -12.47 -8.79 -20.81
C LEU A 204 -12.02 -9.84 -21.85
N GLU A 205 -12.87 -10.81 -22.16
CA GLU A 205 -12.59 -11.84 -23.17
C GLU A 205 -12.59 -11.28 -24.61
N SER A 206 -13.42 -10.28 -24.89
CA SER A 206 -13.53 -9.63 -26.20
C SER A 206 -12.38 -8.66 -26.47
N LEU A 207 -12.18 -7.70 -25.55
CA LEU A 207 -11.19 -6.64 -25.68
C LEU A 207 -9.77 -7.16 -25.46
N LYS A 208 -9.59 -8.19 -24.61
CA LYS A 208 -8.28 -8.75 -24.19
C LYS A 208 -7.26 -7.65 -23.85
N PRO A 209 -7.58 -6.77 -22.87
CA PRO A 209 -6.67 -5.74 -22.43
C PRO A 209 -5.44 -6.36 -21.76
N GLN A 210 -4.29 -5.66 -21.79
CA GLN A 210 -3.12 -6.13 -21.05
C GLN A 210 -3.26 -5.87 -19.55
N VAL A 211 -3.94 -4.78 -19.20
CA VAL A 211 -4.28 -4.42 -17.81
C VAL A 211 -5.74 -3.98 -17.77
N ALA A 212 -6.48 -4.49 -16.78
CA ALA A 212 -7.82 -4.00 -16.47
C ALA A 212 -7.91 -3.55 -15.00
N VAL A 213 -8.56 -2.41 -14.79
CA VAL A 213 -8.87 -1.84 -13.47
C VAL A 213 -10.34 -2.10 -13.16
N ILE A 214 -10.63 -2.57 -11.94
CA ILE A 214 -11.98 -2.76 -11.42
C ILE A 214 -12.19 -1.84 -10.22
N ASP A 215 -12.99 -0.78 -10.38
CA ASP A 215 -13.25 0.25 -9.38
C ASP A 215 -14.77 0.39 -9.12
N SER A 216 -15.37 -0.30 -8.16
CA SER A 216 -14.78 -1.16 -7.11
C SER A 216 -15.43 -2.54 -7.06
N ILE A 217 -14.75 -3.51 -6.43
CA ILE A 217 -15.26 -4.89 -6.35
C ILE A 217 -16.55 -5.01 -5.55
N GLN A 218 -16.78 -4.10 -4.59
CA GLN A 218 -17.98 -4.12 -3.73
C GLN A 218 -19.26 -3.84 -4.51
N THR A 219 -19.18 -3.13 -5.62
CA THR A 219 -20.35 -2.72 -6.40
C THR A 219 -20.71 -3.70 -7.51
N LEU A 220 -19.86 -4.70 -7.75
CA LEU A 220 -20.17 -5.75 -8.72
C LEU A 220 -21.30 -6.66 -8.22
N TYR A 221 -22.11 -7.09 -9.18
CA TYR A 221 -23.22 -8.00 -8.96
C TYR A 221 -23.07 -9.24 -9.84
N PHE A 222 -23.18 -10.41 -9.23
CA PHE A 222 -23.31 -11.68 -9.93
C PHE A 222 -24.70 -12.28 -9.70
N ALA A 223 -25.49 -12.35 -10.78
CA ALA A 223 -26.89 -12.77 -10.75
C ALA A 223 -27.10 -14.23 -10.31
N ALA A 224 -26.09 -15.09 -10.49
CA ALA A 224 -26.16 -16.49 -10.07
C ALA A 224 -26.16 -16.66 -8.54
N LEU A 225 -25.79 -15.62 -7.78
CA LEU A 225 -25.83 -15.61 -6.33
C LEU A 225 -27.06 -14.86 -5.80
N THR A 226 -27.69 -15.42 -4.77
CA THR A 226 -28.85 -14.82 -4.08
C THR A 226 -28.48 -13.71 -3.09
N SER A 227 -27.19 -13.51 -2.84
CA SER A 227 -26.69 -12.51 -1.90
C SER A 227 -26.64 -11.12 -2.53
N ALA A 228 -26.84 -10.08 -1.71
CA ALA A 228 -26.83 -8.71 -2.17
C ALA A 228 -25.42 -8.24 -2.59
N PRO A 229 -25.29 -7.33 -3.58
CA PRO A 229 -24.04 -6.66 -3.91
C PRO A 229 -23.33 -6.12 -2.66
N GLY A 230 -22.00 -6.19 -2.63
CA GLY A 230 -21.19 -5.77 -1.49
C GLY A 230 -21.14 -6.76 -0.32
N SER A 231 -21.95 -7.82 -0.33
CA SER A 231 -21.80 -8.92 0.62
C SER A 231 -20.47 -9.66 0.41
N VAL A 232 -19.96 -10.28 1.47
CA VAL A 232 -18.72 -11.07 1.44
C VAL A 232 -18.77 -12.16 0.37
N ALA A 233 -19.91 -12.83 0.21
CA ALA A 233 -20.11 -13.88 -0.77
C ALA A 233 -20.03 -13.36 -2.22
N GLN A 234 -20.75 -12.27 -2.54
CA GLN A 234 -20.67 -11.61 -3.85
C GLN A 234 -19.22 -11.21 -4.16
N VAL A 235 -18.58 -10.47 -3.26
CA VAL A 235 -17.22 -9.95 -3.46
C VAL A 235 -16.21 -11.07 -3.70
N ARG A 236 -16.29 -12.17 -2.92
CA ARG A 236 -15.41 -13.33 -3.06
C ARG A 236 -15.59 -14.04 -4.41
N GLU A 237 -16.83 -14.29 -4.80
CA GLU A 237 -17.14 -15.01 -6.04
C GLU A 237 -16.80 -14.17 -7.28
N CYS A 238 -17.17 -12.89 -7.29
CA CYS A 238 -16.80 -11.95 -8.34
C CYS A 238 -15.28 -11.92 -8.54
N THR A 239 -14.51 -11.83 -7.44
CA THR A 239 -13.04 -11.83 -7.51
C THR A 239 -12.50 -13.16 -8.06
N SER A 240 -13.08 -14.28 -7.67
CA SER A 240 -12.71 -15.61 -8.16
C SER A 240 -12.94 -15.75 -9.67
N ALA A 241 -14.12 -15.33 -10.16
CA ALA A 241 -14.46 -15.37 -11.57
C ALA A 241 -13.56 -14.45 -12.41
N LEU A 242 -13.32 -13.22 -11.95
CA LEU A 242 -12.37 -12.29 -12.56
C LEU A 242 -10.96 -12.89 -12.64
N MET A 243 -10.49 -13.50 -11.54
CA MET A 243 -9.17 -14.14 -11.50
C MET A 243 -9.05 -15.29 -12.51
N GLN A 244 -10.08 -16.12 -12.67
CA GLN A 244 -10.07 -17.23 -13.62
C GLN A 244 -9.91 -16.74 -15.06
N VAL A 245 -10.70 -15.73 -15.46
CA VAL A 245 -10.59 -15.13 -16.81
C VAL A 245 -9.23 -14.45 -16.98
N ALA A 246 -8.78 -13.69 -15.99
CA ALA A 246 -7.50 -12.98 -16.05
C ALA A 246 -6.30 -13.93 -16.19
N LYS A 247 -6.27 -15.04 -15.43
CA LYS A 247 -5.19 -16.04 -15.56
C LYS A 247 -5.25 -16.78 -16.90
N ARG A 248 -6.45 -17.04 -17.44
CA ARG A 248 -6.65 -17.72 -18.73
C ARG A 248 -6.19 -16.85 -19.90
N GLU A 249 -6.55 -15.57 -19.89
CA GLU A 249 -6.25 -14.62 -20.96
C GLU A 249 -4.94 -13.82 -20.72
N ASN A 250 -4.23 -14.11 -19.63
CA ASN A 250 -3.01 -13.42 -19.18
C ASN A 250 -3.18 -11.90 -19.01
N ILE A 251 -4.31 -11.48 -18.45
CA ILE A 251 -4.66 -10.09 -18.16
C ILE A 251 -4.19 -9.75 -16.75
N THR A 252 -3.54 -8.60 -16.56
CA THR A 252 -3.28 -8.08 -15.21
C THR A 252 -4.50 -7.35 -14.68
N LEU A 253 -4.93 -7.68 -13.47
CA LEU A 253 -6.07 -7.04 -12.82
C LEU A 253 -5.63 -6.19 -11.63
N LEU A 254 -6.06 -4.94 -11.61
CA LEU A 254 -5.95 -4.03 -10.47
C LEU A 254 -7.36 -3.81 -9.89
N ILE A 255 -7.61 -4.28 -8.68
CA ILE A 255 -8.94 -4.25 -8.06
C ILE A 255 -8.95 -3.28 -6.88
N VAL A 256 -9.93 -2.38 -6.85
CA VAL A 256 -10.21 -1.53 -5.69
C VAL A 256 -11.13 -2.26 -4.72
N GLY A 257 -10.70 -2.33 -3.47
CA GLY A 257 -11.53 -2.74 -2.34
C GLY A 257 -11.65 -1.63 -1.31
N HIS A 258 -12.86 -1.18 -1.01
CA HIS A 258 -13.14 -0.40 0.19
C HIS A 258 -12.91 -1.22 1.47
N VAL A 259 -12.13 -0.68 2.39
CA VAL A 259 -11.93 -1.22 3.74
C VAL A 259 -12.41 -0.16 4.72
N THR A 260 -13.28 -0.52 5.66
CA THR A 260 -13.64 0.38 6.77
C THR A 260 -12.67 0.19 7.94
N LYS A 261 -12.42 1.25 8.71
CA LYS A 261 -11.54 1.25 9.91
C LYS A 261 -11.88 0.17 10.96
N GLU A 262 -13.08 -0.39 10.93
CA GLU A 262 -13.54 -1.45 11.84
C GLU A 262 -13.46 -2.87 11.21
N GLY A 263 -13.03 -2.99 9.95
CA GLY A 263 -12.93 -4.28 9.26
C GLY A 263 -14.27 -4.98 8.99
N THR A 264 -15.40 -4.30 9.23
CA THR A 264 -16.76 -4.87 9.29
C THR A 264 -17.48 -4.97 7.94
N ILE A 265 -17.01 -4.28 6.89
CA ILE A 265 -17.56 -4.44 5.54
C ILE A 265 -16.52 -5.16 4.70
N ALA A 266 -16.78 -6.43 4.40
CA ALA A 266 -15.96 -7.30 3.56
C ALA A 266 -14.46 -7.08 3.79
N GLY A 267 -14.05 -7.31 5.04
CA GLY A 267 -12.69 -7.03 5.48
C GLY A 267 -11.66 -7.55 4.48
N PRO A 268 -10.59 -6.79 4.22
CA PRO A 268 -9.58 -7.11 3.20
C PRO A 268 -9.01 -8.53 3.35
N ARG A 269 -9.02 -9.09 4.57
CA ARG A 269 -8.71 -10.50 4.87
C ARG A 269 -9.48 -11.52 4.01
N VAL A 270 -10.70 -11.21 3.57
CA VAL A 270 -11.51 -12.09 2.72
C VAL A 270 -10.86 -12.28 1.35
N LEU A 271 -10.35 -11.21 0.77
CA LEU A 271 -9.73 -11.22 -0.57
C LEU A 271 -8.22 -11.40 -0.52
N GLU A 272 -7.57 -11.07 0.60
CA GLU A 272 -6.12 -11.15 0.81
C GLU A 272 -5.54 -12.49 0.40
N HIS A 273 -6.24 -13.59 0.65
CA HIS A 273 -5.77 -14.93 0.30
C HIS A 273 -5.97 -15.27 -1.18
N LEU A 274 -6.95 -14.67 -1.85
CA LEU A 274 -7.30 -14.94 -3.25
C LEU A 274 -6.38 -14.21 -4.24
N VAL A 275 -5.89 -13.03 -3.87
CA VAL A 275 -5.09 -12.19 -4.77
C VAL A 275 -3.59 -12.48 -4.67
N ASP A 276 -2.83 -12.09 -5.69
CA ASP A 276 -1.38 -12.29 -5.68
C ASP A 276 -0.65 -11.21 -4.86
N THR A 277 -1.14 -9.96 -4.93
CA THR A 277 -0.58 -8.79 -4.21
C THR A 277 -1.69 -8.01 -3.51
N VAL A 278 -1.44 -7.55 -2.29
CA VAL A 278 -2.36 -6.74 -1.47
C VAL A 278 -1.64 -5.49 -1.01
N LEU A 279 -2.17 -4.35 -1.44
CA LEU A 279 -1.70 -3.03 -1.06
C LEU A 279 -2.76 -2.32 -0.22
N TYR A 280 -2.35 -1.59 0.81
CA TYR A 280 -3.21 -0.74 1.60
C TYR A 280 -2.84 0.71 1.40
N PHE A 281 -3.84 1.52 1.04
CA PHE A 281 -3.67 2.95 0.96
C PHE A 281 -4.24 3.60 2.22
N GLU A 282 -3.34 4.12 3.02
CA GLU A 282 -3.59 4.67 4.35
C GLU A 282 -3.26 6.16 4.36
N GLY A 283 -3.90 6.90 5.25
CA GLY A 283 -3.56 8.29 5.50
C GLY A 283 -4.36 8.83 6.66
N ASP A 284 -3.73 9.66 7.47
CA ASP A 284 -4.45 10.41 8.50
C ASP A 284 -5.22 11.56 7.85
N ARG A 285 -6.38 11.90 8.41
CA ARG A 285 -7.21 13.02 7.94
C ARG A 285 -6.51 14.36 8.09
N TYR A 286 -5.53 14.44 8.98
CA TYR A 286 -4.77 15.65 9.29
C TYR A 286 -3.39 15.69 8.62
N ALA A 287 -2.92 14.57 8.07
CA ALA A 287 -1.67 14.52 7.31
C ALA A 287 -1.92 14.86 5.84
N SER A 288 -1.04 15.63 5.22
CA SER A 288 -1.10 15.92 3.78
C SER A 288 -0.72 14.69 2.92
N HIS A 289 0.10 13.80 3.47
CA HIS A 289 0.60 12.61 2.79
C HIS A 289 -0.24 11.35 3.07
N ARG A 290 -0.11 10.39 2.18
CA ARG A 290 -0.81 9.12 2.13
C ARG A 290 0.22 8.03 1.87
N LEU A 291 0.11 6.93 2.60
CA LEU A 291 1.06 5.83 2.60
C LEU A 291 0.43 4.62 1.90
N LEU A 292 1.06 4.14 0.84
CA LEU A 292 0.70 2.92 0.15
C LEU A 292 1.60 1.79 0.65
N ARG A 293 1.06 0.85 1.42
CA ARG A 293 1.82 -0.25 2.04
C ARG A 293 1.57 -1.58 1.38
N SER A 294 2.64 -2.35 1.16
CA SER A 294 2.54 -3.74 0.73
C SER A 294 2.36 -4.69 1.92
N VAL A 295 1.21 -5.37 2.00
CA VAL A 295 0.93 -6.37 3.06
C VAL A 295 1.18 -7.80 2.58
N LYS A 296 0.88 -8.07 1.31
CA LYS A 296 1.16 -9.34 0.65
C LYS A 296 1.72 -9.04 -0.72
N ASN A 297 2.88 -9.59 -1.07
CA ASN A 297 3.41 -9.48 -2.42
C ASN A 297 4.08 -10.80 -2.79
N ARG A 298 3.52 -11.50 -3.79
CA ARG A 298 4.12 -12.73 -4.33
C ARG A 298 5.29 -12.47 -5.29
N PHE A 299 5.47 -11.22 -5.70
CA PHE A 299 6.43 -10.81 -6.71
C PHE A 299 7.46 -9.81 -6.18
N GLY A 300 7.47 -9.52 -4.88
CA GLY A 300 8.33 -8.50 -4.29
C GLY A 300 8.37 -8.60 -2.77
N ALA A 301 9.09 -7.69 -2.13
CA ALA A 301 9.14 -7.63 -0.68
C ALA A 301 7.78 -7.23 -0.10
N THR A 302 7.42 -7.89 1.01
CA THR A 302 6.38 -7.39 1.91
C THR A 302 6.95 -6.24 2.73
N HIS A 303 6.13 -5.28 3.13
CA HIS A 303 6.52 -4.08 3.89
C HIS A 303 7.22 -2.96 3.09
N GLU A 304 7.27 -3.03 1.75
CA GLU A 304 7.62 -1.86 0.92
C GLU A 304 6.51 -0.81 0.95
N ILE A 305 6.90 0.47 0.90
CA ILE A 305 5.99 1.59 1.11
C ILE A 305 6.25 2.69 0.11
N GLY A 306 5.15 3.20 -0.46
CA GLY A 306 5.09 4.32 -1.38
C GLY A 306 4.41 5.51 -0.71
N ILE A 307 4.93 6.72 -0.91
CA ILE A 307 4.42 7.92 -0.25
C ILE A 307 3.89 8.89 -1.29
N PHE A 308 2.65 9.32 -1.10
CA PHE A 308 1.93 10.18 -2.04
C PHE A 308 1.33 11.39 -1.33
N GLU A 309 1.26 12.51 -2.00
CA GLU A 309 0.55 13.70 -1.55
C GLU A 309 -0.63 13.99 -2.48
N MET A 310 -1.78 14.40 -1.92
CA MET A 310 -2.94 14.80 -2.72
C MET A 310 -2.85 16.29 -3.06
N ALA A 311 -2.55 16.58 -4.34
CA ALA A 311 -2.52 17.92 -4.88
C ALA A 311 -3.78 18.23 -5.72
N GLU A 312 -3.88 19.47 -6.22
CA GLU A 312 -4.99 19.92 -7.06
C GLU A 312 -5.17 19.06 -8.33
N HIS A 313 -4.05 18.56 -8.88
CA HIS A 313 -4.00 17.78 -10.12
C HIS A 313 -3.95 16.26 -9.89
N GLY A 314 -4.22 15.78 -8.66
CA GLY A 314 -4.21 14.35 -8.31
C GLY A 314 -3.12 13.99 -7.31
N LEU A 315 -2.75 12.70 -7.28
CA LEU A 315 -1.69 12.20 -6.41
C LEU A 315 -0.32 12.46 -7.04
N ILE A 316 0.60 12.97 -6.22
CA ILE A 316 2.01 13.22 -6.56
C ILE A 316 2.88 12.35 -5.68
N GLU A 317 3.93 11.77 -6.25
CA GLU A 317 4.90 10.95 -5.51
C GLU A 317 5.85 11.80 -4.69
N VAL A 318 6.08 11.36 -3.45
CA VAL A 318 7.07 11.96 -2.58
C VAL A 318 8.35 11.13 -2.66
N THR A 319 9.28 11.56 -3.50
CA THR A 319 10.56 10.85 -3.73
C THR A 319 11.51 10.95 -2.53
N ASN A 320 11.45 12.05 -1.77
CA ASN A 320 12.22 12.24 -0.54
C ASN A 320 11.29 12.36 0.68
N PRO A 321 10.79 11.24 1.22
CA PRO A 321 9.81 11.27 2.31
C PRO A 321 10.38 11.77 3.62
N SER A 322 11.69 11.61 3.85
CA SER A 322 12.34 12.03 5.08
C SER A 322 12.23 13.54 5.30
N GLU A 323 12.08 14.35 4.25
CA GLU A 323 11.82 15.80 4.40
C GLU A 323 10.44 16.10 5.02
N LEU A 324 9.45 15.21 4.86
CA LEU A 324 8.13 15.38 5.46
C LEU A 324 8.10 15.10 6.97
N PHE A 325 9.04 14.26 7.44
CA PHE A 325 9.08 13.76 8.82
C PHE A 325 10.19 14.42 9.66
N LEU A 326 10.91 15.37 9.07
CA LEU A 326 11.88 16.23 9.73
C LEU A 326 11.24 17.59 10.05
N GLY A 327 11.42 18.08 11.26
CA GLY A 327 11.11 19.48 11.59
C GLY A 327 12.08 20.46 10.92
N SER A 328 11.87 21.75 11.16
CA SER A 328 12.81 22.78 10.71
C SER A 328 14.18 22.54 11.36
N ARG A 329 15.19 22.20 10.56
CA ARG A 329 16.56 21.94 11.05
C ARG A 329 17.23 23.15 11.70
N ASP A 330 16.64 24.34 11.51
CA ASP A 330 17.13 25.61 12.05
C ASP A 330 16.47 25.98 13.40
N GLU A 331 15.43 25.25 13.82
CA GLU A 331 14.78 25.45 15.12
C GLU A 331 15.35 24.49 16.17
N PHE A 332 16.12 25.04 17.10
CA PHE A 332 16.71 24.31 18.22
C PHE A 332 15.72 24.25 19.37
N ALA A 333 14.98 23.15 19.49
CA ALA A 333 14.02 22.93 20.59
C ALA A 333 14.51 21.84 21.56
N PRO A 334 14.47 22.07 22.88
CA PRO A 334 14.69 21.03 23.87
C PRO A 334 13.69 19.87 23.71
N GLY A 335 14.15 18.66 24.03
CA GLY A 335 13.29 17.47 23.92
C GLY A 335 13.10 16.93 22.52
N THR A 336 13.87 17.40 21.54
CA THR A 336 13.89 16.85 20.18
C THR A 336 15.02 15.84 20.01
N ALA A 337 14.78 14.79 19.24
CA ALA A 337 15.79 13.81 18.85
C ALA A 337 15.45 13.22 17.48
N THR A 338 16.45 13.00 16.63
CA THR A 338 16.23 12.40 15.31
C THR A 338 16.63 10.93 15.31
N VAL A 339 15.75 10.07 14.77
CA VAL A 339 15.99 8.64 14.58
C VAL A 339 15.88 8.28 13.12
N VAL A 340 16.41 7.11 12.75
CA VAL A 340 16.13 6.51 11.45
C VAL A 340 15.27 5.28 11.69
N ALA A 341 13.99 5.40 11.34
CA ALA A 341 13.05 4.29 11.40
C ALA A 341 13.11 3.46 10.10
N CYS A 342 12.78 2.18 10.13
CA CYS A 342 12.63 1.34 8.95
C CYS A 342 11.18 0.88 8.83
N GLU A 343 10.56 1.28 7.73
CA GLU A 343 9.26 0.78 7.32
C GLU A 343 9.49 -0.33 6.29
N GLY A 344 9.54 -1.57 6.78
CA GLY A 344 10.04 -2.71 6.01
C GLY A 344 11.53 -2.60 5.71
N THR A 345 11.88 -2.33 4.47
CA THR A 345 13.25 -2.10 3.96
C THR A 345 13.55 -0.63 3.74
N ARG A 346 12.55 0.26 3.84
CA ARG A 346 12.71 1.68 3.58
C ARG A 346 13.14 2.41 4.84
N PRO A 347 14.39 2.93 4.92
CA PRO A 347 14.78 3.82 6.00
C PRO A 347 14.08 5.18 5.82
N LEU A 348 13.48 5.68 6.88
CA LEU A 348 12.82 6.98 6.98
C LEU A 348 13.41 7.71 8.18
N VAL A 349 13.91 8.93 7.97
CA VAL A 349 14.41 9.74 9.08
C VAL A 349 13.24 10.47 9.72
N VAL A 350 13.11 10.35 11.03
CA VAL A 350 11.96 10.83 11.80
C VAL A 350 12.43 11.63 13.00
N GLU A 351 11.82 12.80 13.20
CA GLU A 351 11.99 13.56 14.42
C GLU A 351 11.02 13.08 15.51
N LEU A 352 11.57 12.81 16.69
CA LEU A 352 10.84 12.52 17.91
C LEU A 352 10.88 13.72 18.83
N GLN A 353 9.73 14.06 19.40
CA GLN A 353 9.57 15.16 20.34
C GLN A 353 9.09 14.62 21.68
N ALA A 354 9.68 15.12 22.76
CA ALA A 354 9.28 14.82 24.11
C ALA A 354 9.05 16.09 24.92
N LEU A 355 7.98 16.10 25.70
CA LEU A 355 7.68 17.13 26.69
C LEU A 355 7.56 16.46 28.07
N VAL A 356 8.51 16.77 28.94
CA VAL A 356 8.54 16.28 30.32
C VAL A 356 8.30 17.45 31.26
N SER A 357 7.28 17.36 32.11
CA SER A 357 6.89 18.45 33.03
C SER A 357 6.48 17.92 34.39
N PRO A 358 6.67 18.65 35.49
CA PRO A 358 6.12 18.28 36.79
C PRO A 358 4.62 18.02 36.72
N THR A 359 4.17 16.90 37.30
CA THR A 359 2.75 16.57 37.34
C THR A 359 2.03 17.38 38.41
N SER A 360 0.84 17.88 38.07
CA SER A 360 -0.10 18.50 39.02
C SER A 360 -1.14 17.50 39.54
N TYR A 361 -1.12 16.26 39.05
CA TYR A 361 -2.07 15.21 39.41
C TYR A 361 -1.48 14.21 40.41
N SER A 362 -2.33 13.38 41.00
CA SER A 362 -1.89 12.28 41.88
C SER A 362 -1.10 11.20 41.14
N SER A 363 -1.36 11.02 39.84
CA SER A 363 -0.60 10.12 38.97
C SER A 363 -0.10 10.85 37.74
N PRO A 364 1.19 10.69 37.37
CA PRO A 364 1.75 11.32 36.19
C PRO A 364 1.06 10.83 34.91
N ARG A 365 0.83 11.76 33.99
CA ARG A 365 0.31 11.49 32.66
C ARG A 365 1.42 10.97 31.76
N ARG A 366 1.11 9.93 30.99
CA ARG A 366 1.99 9.37 29.97
C ARG A 366 1.18 9.28 28.69
N SER A 367 1.64 9.90 27.62
CA SER A 367 0.90 9.95 26.36
C SER A 367 1.86 9.81 25.20
N THR A 368 1.45 9.05 24.19
CA THR A 368 2.22 8.89 22.95
C THR A 368 1.39 9.25 21.72
N THR A 369 2.05 9.69 20.66
CA THR A 369 1.47 9.85 19.33
C THR A 369 2.48 9.38 18.30
N GLY A 370 2.18 8.32 17.54
CA GLY A 370 3.13 7.71 16.61
C GLY A 370 4.29 6.95 17.27
N VAL A 371 4.22 6.66 18.57
CA VAL A 371 5.17 5.83 19.32
C VAL A 371 4.39 4.84 20.17
N ASP A 372 4.85 3.59 20.27
CA ASP A 372 4.20 2.58 21.11
C ASP A 372 4.22 2.97 22.59
N TYR A 373 3.05 2.90 23.22
CA TYR A 373 2.87 3.28 24.62
C TYR A 373 3.65 2.34 25.56
N SER A 374 3.69 1.04 25.27
CA SER A 374 4.37 0.06 26.13
C SER A 374 5.88 0.25 26.12
N ARG A 375 6.47 0.55 24.96
CA ARG A 375 7.88 0.94 24.81
C ARG A 375 8.21 2.19 25.61
N LEU A 376 7.38 3.23 25.53
CA LEU A 376 7.59 4.44 26.34
C LEU A 376 7.68 4.08 27.84
N GLN A 377 6.77 3.26 28.36
CA GLN A 377 6.80 2.85 29.78
C GLN A 377 8.13 2.16 30.16
N GLN A 378 8.61 1.26 29.31
CA GLN A 378 9.87 0.54 29.54
C GLN A 378 11.06 1.50 29.53
N ILE A 379 11.10 2.42 28.57
CA ILE A 379 12.17 3.42 28.45
C ILE A 379 12.19 4.34 29.67
N LEU A 380 11.03 4.86 30.10
CA LEU A 380 10.93 5.68 31.32
C LEU A 380 11.44 4.92 32.55
N ALA A 381 11.07 3.64 32.70
CA ALA A 381 11.54 2.80 33.82
C ALA A 381 13.05 2.56 33.78
N VAL A 382 13.64 2.38 32.60
CA VAL A 382 15.10 2.25 32.43
C VAL A 382 15.81 3.55 32.79
N LEU A 383 15.32 4.70 32.31
CA LEU A 383 15.89 6.01 32.63
C LEU A 383 15.83 6.28 34.14
N GLU A 384 14.71 5.97 34.80
CA GLU A 384 14.59 6.15 36.25
C GLU A 384 15.51 5.21 37.03
N LYS A 385 15.51 3.91 36.71
CA LYS A 385 16.27 2.92 37.51
C LYS A 385 17.77 2.90 37.22
N ARG A 386 18.18 3.15 35.98
CA ARG A 386 19.58 2.98 35.52
C ARG A 386 20.32 4.30 35.39
N VAL A 387 19.63 5.38 35.03
CA VAL A 387 20.24 6.72 34.89
C VAL A 387 19.98 7.58 36.13
N GLY A 388 18.93 7.28 36.90
CA GLY A 388 18.61 7.98 38.15
C GLY A 388 17.77 9.25 37.95
N ILE A 389 17.03 9.35 36.85
CA ILE A 389 16.16 10.49 36.56
C ILE A 389 14.81 10.29 37.25
N PRO A 390 14.34 11.20 38.12
CA PRO A 390 13.12 11.01 38.91
C PRO A 390 11.84 11.25 38.08
N LEU A 391 11.57 10.36 37.13
CA LEU A 391 10.44 10.45 36.19
C LEU A 391 9.10 10.07 36.83
N SER A 392 9.08 9.42 38.00
CA SER A 392 7.86 9.01 38.71
C SER A 392 6.92 10.16 39.09
N LYS A 393 7.39 11.41 39.11
CA LYS A 393 6.60 12.62 39.42
C LYS A 393 6.41 13.56 38.23
N LEU A 394 6.77 13.11 37.03
CA LEU A 394 6.74 13.94 35.84
C LEU A 394 5.76 13.36 34.83
N ASP A 395 4.96 14.24 34.25
CA ASP A 395 4.21 13.95 33.04
C ASP A 395 5.18 13.79 31.87
N ALA A 396 4.92 12.83 30.98
CA ALA A 396 5.73 12.58 29.80
C ALA A 396 4.85 12.43 28.57
N TYR A 397 5.02 13.34 27.61
CA TYR A 397 4.37 13.32 26.31
C TYR A 397 5.43 13.06 25.26
N VAL A 398 5.23 12.07 24.40
CA VAL A 398 6.17 11.75 23.30
C VAL A 398 5.42 11.66 21.98
N ALA A 399 5.90 12.34 20.95
CA ALA A 399 5.29 12.35 19.63
C ALA A 399 6.32 12.13 18.52
N SER A 400 5.89 11.45 17.46
CA SER A 400 6.59 11.41 16.17
C SER A 400 6.09 12.54 15.28
N VAL A 401 7.01 13.31 14.70
CA VAL A 401 6.68 14.41 13.77
C VAL A 401 6.16 13.85 12.45
N GLY A 402 5.16 14.53 11.87
CA GLY A 402 4.55 14.12 10.60
C GLY A 402 3.65 12.90 10.72
N GLY A 403 3.28 12.46 11.93
CA GLY A 403 2.25 11.42 12.12
C GLY A 403 2.68 10.01 11.68
N LEU A 404 3.96 9.79 11.38
CA LEU A 404 4.50 8.48 11.06
C LEU A 404 4.57 7.63 12.34
N GLY A 405 4.00 6.42 12.30
CA GLY A 405 4.12 5.46 13.39
C GLY A 405 5.52 4.83 13.44
N VAL A 406 6.28 5.12 14.48
CA VAL A 406 7.60 4.56 14.73
C VAL A 406 7.49 3.42 15.74
N GLU A 407 6.99 2.27 15.27
CA GLU A 407 6.71 1.10 16.11
C GLU A 407 7.84 0.05 16.07
N GLU A 408 9.08 0.47 16.34
CA GLU A 408 10.21 -0.46 16.28
C GLU A 408 11.29 -0.24 17.36
N PRO A 409 12.10 -1.27 17.68
CA PRO A 409 13.14 -1.16 18.69
C PRO A 409 14.22 -0.12 18.39
N ALA A 410 14.50 0.18 17.11
CA ALA A 410 15.58 1.09 16.75
C ALA A 410 15.36 2.53 17.20
N ALA A 411 14.11 2.92 17.47
CA ALA A 411 13.76 4.26 17.94
C ALA A 411 13.90 4.43 19.47
N ASP A 412 14.06 3.33 20.23
CA ASP A 412 14.07 3.38 21.69
C ASP A 412 15.15 4.35 22.22
N LEU A 413 16.34 4.34 21.61
CA LEU A 413 17.44 5.24 21.98
C LEU A 413 17.07 6.71 21.74
N GLY A 414 16.43 7.02 20.61
CA GLY A 414 15.97 8.37 20.30
C GLY A 414 14.89 8.86 21.25
N VAL A 415 13.91 8.03 21.57
CA VAL A 415 12.88 8.33 22.59
C VAL A 415 13.55 8.60 23.94
N ALA A 416 14.51 7.76 24.35
CA ALA A 416 15.23 7.95 25.60
C ALA A 416 15.97 9.29 25.65
N ILE A 417 16.68 9.65 24.58
CA ILE A 417 17.41 10.91 24.50
C ILE A 417 16.45 12.11 24.44
N ALA A 418 15.36 12.05 23.68
CA ALA A 418 14.34 13.10 23.63
C ALA A 418 13.77 13.39 25.03
N VAL A 419 13.39 12.35 25.78
CA VAL A 419 12.88 12.50 27.16
C VAL A 419 13.91 13.15 28.07
N VAL A 420 15.18 12.73 27.99
CA VAL A 420 16.26 13.30 28.81
C VAL A 420 16.57 14.74 28.42
N ALA A 421 16.58 15.05 27.13
CA ALA A 421 16.77 16.38 26.58
C ALA A 421 15.67 17.33 27.08
N SER A 422 14.42 16.87 27.07
CA SER A 422 13.27 17.62 27.59
C SER A 422 13.39 17.86 29.10
N PHE A 423 13.68 16.79 29.86
CA PHE A 423 13.83 16.88 31.32
C PHE A 423 14.97 17.83 31.75
N ARG A 424 16.07 17.86 31.00
CA ARG A 424 17.24 18.70 31.29
C ARG A 424 17.16 20.10 30.66
N ASP A 425 16.12 20.38 29.89
CA ASP A 425 16.00 21.58 29.07
C ASP A 425 17.24 21.81 28.18
N ARG A 426 17.62 20.76 27.44
CA ARG A 426 18.80 20.75 26.57
C ARG A 426 18.43 20.34 25.16
N VAL A 427 19.22 20.84 24.22
CA VAL A 427 19.07 20.54 22.78
C VAL A 427 20.07 19.46 22.37
N VAL A 428 19.60 18.52 21.56
CA VAL A 428 20.43 17.55 20.85
C VAL A 428 20.81 18.16 19.50
N ASP A 429 22.05 17.98 19.04
CA ASP A 429 22.46 18.46 17.72
C ASP A 429 21.54 17.90 16.61
N PRO A 430 20.79 18.74 15.86
CA PRO A 430 19.87 18.30 14.81
C PRO A 430 20.55 17.55 13.66
N ARG A 431 21.88 17.58 13.57
CA ARG A 431 22.66 16.82 12.59
C ARG A 431 23.12 15.46 13.10
N THR A 432 22.60 15.03 14.26
CA THR A 432 22.88 13.74 14.88
C THR A 432 21.68 12.82 14.80
N VAL A 433 21.87 11.62 14.26
CA VAL A 433 20.86 10.54 14.32
C VAL A 433 21.16 9.58 15.48
N LEU A 434 20.11 9.07 16.09
CA LEU A 434 20.14 8.11 17.19
C LEU A 434 19.48 6.82 16.76
N ILE A 435 20.20 5.70 16.85
CA ILE A 435 19.69 4.40 16.43
C ILE A 435 20.09 3.35 17.48
N GLY A 436 19.12 2.62 18.03
CA GLY A 436 19.41 1.49 18.91
C GLY A 436 18.24 1.09 19.81
N GLU A 437 18.18 -0.20 20.15
CA GLU A 437 17.22 -0.74 21.11
C GLU A 437 17.72 -0.53 22.54
N VAL A 438 16.83 -0.12 23.45
CA VAL A 438 17.15 0.06 24.86
C VAL A 438 16.71 -1.16 25.66
N GLY A 439 17.69 -1.93 26.15
CA GLY A 439 17.41 -3.05 27.05
C GLY A 439 17.07 -2.60 28.47
N LEU A 440 16.32 -3.44 29.21
CA LEU A 440 15.94 -3.19 30.62
C LEU A 440 17.13 -3.03 31.59
N GLY A 441 18.33 -3.48 31.20
CA GLY A 441 19.57 -3.28 31.94
C GLY A 441 20.25 -1.94 31.67
N GLY A 442 19.72 -1.12 30.76
CA GLY A 442 20.32 0.14 30.31
C GLY A 442 21.36 -0.03 29.21
N GLN A 443 21.52 -1.23 28.65
CA GLN A 443 22.38 -1.49 27.49
C GLN A 443 21.69 -1.06 26.19
N VAL A 444 22.47 -0.62 25.21
CA VAL A 444 22.00 -0.33 23.85
C VAL A 444 22.35 -1.51 22.95
N ARG A 445 21.34 -2.09 22.28
CA ARG A 445 21.46 -3.33 21.50
C ARG A 445 21.41 -3.05 20.01
N LEU A 446 22.03 -3.95 19.24
CA LEU A 446 22.04 -3.94 17.77
C LEU A 446 20.62 -4.06 17.21
N VAL A 447 20.41 -3.42 16.06
CA VAL A 447 19.14 -3.42 15.34
C VAL A 447 19.35 -3.84 13.89
N SER A 448 18.27 -4.25 13.23
CA SER A 448 18.30 -4.66 11.83
C SER A 448 18.62 -3.49 10.89
N GLN A 449 19.19 -3.82 9.73
CA GLN A 449 19.38 -2.91 8.60
C GLN A 449 20.19 -1.64 8.91
N MET A 450 21.16 -1.72 9.83
CA MET A 450 21.96 -0.55 10.25
C MET A 450 22.64 0.17 9.08
N GLU A 451 23.17 -0.56 8.10
CA GLU A 451 23.82 0.03 6.93
C GLU A 451 22.85 0.88 6.08
N LEU A 452 21.63 0.40 5.85
CA LEU A 452 20.60 1.16 5.12
C LEU A 452 20.21 2.43 5.88
N ARG A 453 20.06 2.32 7.21
CA ARG A 453 19.73 3.48 8.06
C ARG A 453 20.82 4.55 8.02
N LEU A 454 22.08 4.14 8.12
CA LEU A 454 23.22 5.05 8.07
C LEU A 454 23.38 5.70 6.69
N LYS A 455 23.22 4.94 5.60
CA LYS A 455 23.26 5.49 4.23
C LYS A 455 22.17 6.53 4.01
N GLU A 456 20.96 6.30 4.51
CA GLU A 456 19.87 7.27 4.38
C GLU A 456 20.13 8.53 5.19
N ALA A 457 20.61 8.41 6.43
CA ALA A 457 21.03 9.57 7.22
C ALA A 457 22.14 10.37 6.53
N ALA A 458 23.14 9.70 5.95
CA ALA A 458 24.22 10.34 5.21
C ALA A 458 23.70 11.08 3.97
N LYS A 459 22.83 10.43 3.18
CA LYS A 459 22.19 11.01 1.98
C LYS A 459 21.43 12.29 2.30
N LEU A 460 20.82 12.38 3.48
CA LEU A 460 20.07 13.56 3.94
C LEU A 460 20.95 14.61 4.61
N GLY A 461 22.26 14.42 4.63
CA GLY A 461 23.24 15.39 5.11
C GLY A 461 23.41 15.44 6.64
N PHE A 462 23.01 14.39 7.36
CA PHE A 462 23.42 14.23 8.75
C PHE A 462 24.94 14.07 8.84
N LYS A 463 25.51 14.45 9.97
CA LYS A 463 26.98 14.45 10.16
C LYS A 463 27.44 13.39 11.15
N ARG A 464 26.56 13.01 12.08
CA ARG A 464 26.91 12.17 13.22
C ARG A 464 25.83 11.13 13.47
N ALA A 465 26.22 9.92 13.84
CA ALA A 465 25.31 8.84 14.20
C ALA A 465 25.75 8.18 15.51
N ILE A 466 24.83 8.12 16.49
CA ILE A 466 25.04 7.40 17.74
C ILE A 466 24.37 6.04 17.61
N VAL A 467 25.17 4.97 17.68
CA VAL A 467 24.74 3.60 17.38
C VAL A 467 25.24 2.60 18.43
N PRO A 468 24.57 1.44 18.61
CA PRO A 468 25.09 0.35 19.44
C PRO A 468 26.48 -0.11 18.99
N LYS A 469 27.36 -0.36 19.96
CA LYS A 469 28.66 -0.99 19.74
C LYS A 469 28.49 -2.46 19.37
N GLY A 470 29.33 -2.94 18.45
CA GLY A 470 29.39 -4.35 18.07
C GLY A 470 29.29 -4.62 16.57
N GLN A 471 29.06 -3.59 15.76
CA GLN A 471 29.20 -3.65 14.30
C GLN A 471 30.39 -2.83 13.82
N THR A 472 31.09 -3.37 12.83
CA THR A 472 32.03 -2.64 11.98
C THR A 472 31.29 -2.13 10.76
N PHE A 473 31.55 -0.89 10.39
CA PHE A 473 30.91 -0.23 9.27
C PHE A 473 31.94 0.09 8.19
N ALA A 474 31.50 0.26 6.95
CA ALA A 474 32.38 0.69 5.88
C ALA A 474 32.87 2.14 6.13
N ASP A 475 34.12 2.42 5.77
CA ASP A 475 34.76 3.72 6.02
C ASP A 475 34.15 4.87 5.18
N ASP A 476 33.32 4.56 4.19
CA ASP A 476 32.78 5.47 3.16
C ASP A 476 31.37 6.00 3.46
N ILE A 477 30.80 5.72 4.64
CA ILE A 477 29.42 6.10 4.99
C ILE A 477 29.21 7.62 5.07
N GLY A 478 30.27 8.42 5.21
CA GLY A 478 30.16 9.88 5.27
C GLY A 478 29.57 10.43 6.56
N LEU A 479 29.51 9.60 7.63
CA LEU A 479 29.04 9.97 8.96
C LEU A 479 30.14 9.72 10.00
N GLU A 480 30.21 10.59 11.01
CA GLU A 480 30.92 10.30 12.25
C GLU A 480 30.11 9.29 13.08
N ILE A 481 30.60 8.06 13.19
CA ILE A 481 29.92 6.99 13.93
C ILE A 481 30.43 6.92 15.36
N ILE A 482 29.54 7.12 16.33
CA ILE A 482 29.82 7.00 17.76
C ILE A 482 29.15 5.74 18.31
N ALA A 483 29.98 4.73 18.57
CA ALA A 483 29.54 3.44 19.10
C ALA A 483 29.41 3.47 20.63
N ILE A 484 28.24 3.11 21.16
CA ILE A 484 27.91 3.13 22.60
C ILE A 484 27.49 1.77 23.13
N ASN A 485 27.70 1.52 24.42
CA ASN A 485 27.24 0.28 25.08
C ASN A 485 26.01 0.51 25.96
N LYS A 486 25.88 1.68 26.58
CA LYS A 486 24.82 1.99 27.54
C LYS A 486 24.14 3.32 27.22
N VAL A 487 22.88 3.44 27.63
CA VAL A 487 22.08 4.66 27.45
C VAL A 487 22.73 5.87 28.12
N ILE A 488 23.40 5.67 29.26
CA ILE A 488 24.10 6.77 29.96
C ILE A 488 25.26 7.36 29.15
N ASP A 489 25.96 6.53 28.38
CA ASP A 489 27.03 6.97 27.49
C ASP A 489 26.42 7.79 26.34
N ALA A 490 25.30 7.30 25.79
CA ALA A 490 24.53 8.01 24.78
C ALA A 490 24.11 9.41 25.23
N ILE A 491 23.57 9.53 26.45
CA ILE A 491 23.15 10.80 27.03
C ILE A 491 24.33 11.76 27.14
N SER A 492 25.49 11.27 27.57
CA SER A 492 26.69 12.09 27.77
C SER A 492 27.24 12.64 26.45
N VAL A 493 27.13 11.86 25.36
CA VAL A 493 27.56 12.25 24.01
C VAL A 493 26.53 13.14 23.30
N ALA A 494 25.25 12.80 23.41
CA ALA A 494 24.16 13.50 22.72
C ALA A 494 23.83 14.85 23.38
N ILE A 495 23.95 14.91 24.70
CA ILE A 495 23.65 16.09 25.53
C ILE A 495 24.90 16.42 26.34
N PRO A 496 25.92 17.06 25.74
CA PRO A 496 27.16 17.35 26.43
C PRO A 496 26.89 18.25 27.66
N ALA A 497 27.56 17.92 28.77
CA ALA A 497 27.57 18.77 29.95
C ALA A 497 28.27 20.08 29.59
N GLN A 498 27.62 21.23 29.80
CA GLN A 498 28.36 22.50 29.81
C GLN A 498 29.20 22.55 31.09
N TYR A 499 30.48 22.89 30.89
CA TYR A 499 31.42 23.29 31.95
C TYR A 499 30.97 24.56 32.65
#